data_AF-A0A6G0MYJ3-F1
#
_entry.id   AF-A0A6G0MYJ3-F1
#
_cell.length_a   1.000
_cell.length_b   1.000
_cell.length_c   1.000
_cell.angle_alpha   90.00
_cell.angle_beta   90.00
_cell.angle_gamma   90.00
#
_symmetry.space_group_name_H-M   'P 1'
#
loop_
_entity.id
_entity.type
_entity.pdbx_description
1 polymer ?
#
loop_
_entity_poly.entity_id
_entity_poly.type
_entity_poly.pdbx_seq_one_letter_code
_entity_poly.pdbx_strand_id
1 'polypeptide(L)'
;MLIGEDWMAEHQVKLDFGKRELKYLDDHGQKVILPFVCHGVTPLMQAPGRWQATVRLAKTVKLGTTARSIVRMKVDAADGTTGIFLPKPTPKRHLLLAPTVDTVRDGVIRVAVLNVEGRREKLPARDLLEMNGELERAHVAEWVAKLKKDDAAPLTNEDSLDIGEIRLEERDLVVALLRQYANIVEKKKGCPPLAQTEVVHHINTGDAAPIMMRRRRHAVSENAIIDKEVDDMLQDGVSEEGSGAWGFPVVLVRKKDGSVRFCIDYCALNAVTVKDVWMKRWRLSMTRGDSLA
;
A
#
# COMPACT_ATOMS: atom_id res chain seq x y z
N MET A 1 3.53 -33.05 0.50
CA MET A 1 2.71 -33.84 1.44
C MET A 1 1.92 -34.83 0.61
N LEU A 2 2.32 -36.10 0.59
CA LEU A 2 1.56 -37.15 -0.08
C LEU A 2 0.35 -37.46 0.80
N ILE A 3 -0.84 -37.14 0.32
CA ILE A 3 -2.08 -37.52 0.99
C ILE A 3 -2.34 -38.98 0.58
N GLY A 4 -2.37 -39.89 1.56
CA GLY A 4 -2.63 -41.31 1.31
C GLY A 4 -4.07 -41.55 0.84
N GLU A 5 -4.24 -42.56 0.00
CA GLU A 5 -5.56 -42.97 -0.54
C GLU A 5 -6.55 -43.31 0.60
N ASP A 6 -6.07 -43.97 1.65
CA ASP A 6 -6.86 -44.32 2.83
C ASP A 6 -7.43 -43.09 3.54
N TRP A 7 -6.62 -42.03 3.69
CA TRP A 7 -7.06 -40.77 4.28
C TRP A 7 -8.13 -40.09 3.41
N MET A 8 -7.97 -40.15 2.08
CA MET A 8 -8.94 -39.58 1.15
C MET A 8 -10.29 -40.30 1.17
N ALA A 9 -10.27 -41.64 1.32
CA ALA A 9 -11.46 -42.45 1.46
C ALA A 9 -12.19 -42.15 2.78
N GLU A 10 -11.47 -42.06 3.89
CA GLU A 10 -12.01 -41.77 5.22
C GLU A 10 -12.70 -40.39 5.27
N HIS A 11 -12.10 -39.37 4.64
CA HIS A 11 -12.61 -38.00 4.64
C HIS A 11 -13.57 -37.69 3.47
N GLN A 12 -14.00 -38.71 2.71
CA GLN A 12 -14.87 -38.61 1.53
C GLN A 12 -14.43 -37.50 0.55
N VAL A 13 -13.14 -37.47 0.27
CA VAL A 13 -12.51 -36.43 -0.53
C VAL A 13 -13.03 -36.46 -1.97
N LYS A 14 -13.46 -35.31 -2.49
CA LYS A 14 -13.83 -35.12 -3.90
C LYS A 14 -12.78 -34.28 -4.61
N LEU A 15 -12.08 -34.89 -5.55
CA LEU A 15 -11.15 -34.24 -6.46
C LEU A 15 -11.87 -33.78 -7.74
N ASP A 16 -11.72 -32.52 -8.08
CA ASP A 16 -12.22 -31.90 -9.31
C ASP A 16 -11.01 -31.42 -10.11
N PHE A 17 -10.58 -32.23 -11.09
CA PHE A 17 -9.40 -31.95 -11.91
C PHE A 17 -9.60 -30.76 -12.86
N GLY A 18 -10.84 -30.51 -13.31
CA GLY A 18 -11.16 -29.36 -14.15
C GLY A 18 -11.05 -28.04 -13.38
N LYS A 19 -11.47 -28.02 -12.12
CA LYS A 19 -11.33 -26.86 -11.23
C LYS A 19 -10.04 -26.85 -10.42
N ARG A 20 -9.24 -27.93 -10.49
CA ARG A 20 -8.03 -28.16 -9.69
C ARG A 20 -8.29 -28.02 -8.19
N GLU A 21 -9.41 -28.58 -7.74
CA GLU A 21 -9.90 -28.46 -6.36
C GLU A 21 -10.06 -29.83 -5.70
N LEU A 22 -9.45 -29.99 -4.54
CA LEU A 22 -9.73 -31.08 -3.60
C LEU A 22 -10.74 -30.55 -2.57
N LYS A 23 -11.85 -31.26 -2.34
CA LYS A 23 -12.90 -30.87 -1.40
C LYS A 23 -13.10 -31.98 -0.37
N TYR A 24 -13.14 -31.62 0.91
CA TYR A 24 -13.45 -32.57 1.98
C TYR A 24 -14.17 -31.87 3.13
N LEU A 25 -14.71 -32.65 4.07
CA LEU A 25 -15.25 -32.13 5.32
C LEU A 25 -14.20 -32.35 6.41
N ASP A 26 -13.87 -31.31 7.17
CA ASP A 26 -13.02 -31.48 8.35
C ASP A 26 -13.79 -32.17 9.50
N ASP A 27 -13.08 -32.52 10.57
CA ASP A 27 -13.62 -33.18 11.77
C ASP A 27 -14.73 -32.38 12.46
N HIS A 28 -14.90 -31.10 12.08
CA HIS A 28 -15.94 -30.20 12.58
C HIS A 28 -17.10 -30.01 11.58
N GLY A 29 -17.13 -30.81 10.51
CA GLY A 29 -18.16 -30.76 9.46
C GLY A 29 -18.07 -29.54 8.54
N GLN A 30 -16.96 -28.80 8.54
CA GLN A 30 -16.77 -27.67 7.64
C GLN A 30 -16.18 -28.12 6.30
N LYS A 31 -16.76 -27.59 5.22
CA LYS A 31 -16.25 -27.83 3.86
C LYS A 31 -14.91 -27.12 3.65
N VAL A 32 -13.85 -27.91 3.54
CA VAL A 32 -12.51 -27.45 3.15
C VAL A 32 -12.33 -27.65 1.66
N ILE A 33 -11.75 -26.64 0.99
CA ILE A 33 -11.45 -26.66 -0.44
C ILE A 33 -9.99 -26.29 -0.60
N LEU A 34 -9.17 -27.24 -1.06
CA LEU A 34 -7.74 -27.06 -1.29
C LEU A 34 -7.48 -27.03 -2.80
N PRO A 35 -6.85 -25.97 -3.34
CA PRO A 35 -6.33 -26.05 -4.70
C PRO A 35 -5.13 -27.01 -4.74
N PHE A 36 -4.96 -27.71 -5.86
CA PHE A 36 -3.82 -28.59 -6.10
C PHE A 36 -3.30 -28.43 -7.53
N VAL A 37 -2.02 -28.68 -7.74
CA VAL A 37 -1.38 -28.59 -9.05
C VAL A 37 -1.35 -29.98 -9.69
N CYS A 38 -1.71 -30.08 -10.97
CA CYS A 38 -1.51 -31.30 -11.76
C CYS A 38 -0.16 -31.21 -12.49
N HIS A 39 0.81 -32.07 -12.16
CA HIS A 39 2.03 -32.21 -12.96
C HIS A 39 1.74 -33.01 -14.24
N GLY A 40 2.20 -32.52 -15.39
CA GLY A 40 2.04 -33.20 -16.69
C GLY A 40 0.88 -32.69 -17.56
N VAL A 41 0.02 -31.81 -17.05
CA VAL A 41 -0.87 -31.00 -17.88
C VAL A 41 -0.17 -29.68 -18.08
N THR A 42 0.30 -29.42 -19.29
CA THR A 42 0.86 -28.11 -19.67
C THR A 42 -0.09 -27.04 -19.14
N PRO A 43 0.39 -26.03 -18.40
CA PRO A 43 -0.46 -24.95 -17.91
C PRO A 43 -1.25 -24.44 -19.11
N LEU A 44 -2.56 -24.63 -19.08
CA LEU A 44 -3.45 -24.22 -20.15
C LEU A 44 -3.19 -22.72 -20.36
N MET A 45 -2.48 -22.41 -21.44
CA MET A 45 -2.33 -21.07 -21.97
C MET A 45 -3.74 -20.55 -22.23
N GLN A 46 -4.31 -19.82 -21.28
CA GLN A 46 -5.40 -18.91 -21.61
C GLN A 46 -4.73 -17.66 -22.17
N ALA A 47 -4.53 -17.69 -23.49
CA ALA A 47 -3.82 -16.70 -24.31
C ALA A 47 -2.29 -16.64 -24.06
N PRO A 48 -1.49 -16.23 -25.07
CA PRO A 48 -0.06 -16.06 -24.88
C PRO A 48 0.19 -14.90 -23.91
N GLY A 49 0.91 -15.17 -22.82
CA GLY A 49 1.48 -14.16 -21.93
C GLY A 49 0.74 -13.84 -20.64
N ARG A 50 -0.41 -14.48 -20.34
CA ARG A 50 -1.15 -14.24 -19.08
C ARG A 50 -1.23 -15.49 -18.22
N TRP A 51 -0.33 -15.59 -17.25
CA TRP A 51 -0.37 -16.61 -16.21
C TRP A 51 -1.31 -16.15 -15.08
N GLN A 52 -2.48 -16.80 -14.95
CA GLN A 52 -3.38 -16.60 -13.81
C GLN A 52 -3.32 -17.84 -12.91
N ALA A 53 -2.80 -17.67 -11.69
CA ALA A 53 -2.91 -18.69 -10.65
C ALA A 53 -4.18 -18.45 -9.81
N THR A 54 -4.91 -19.52 -9.52
CA THR A 54 -6.07 -19.45 -8.62
C THR A 54 -5.58 -19.35 -7.18
N VAL A 55 -6.03 -18.33 -6.44
CA VAL A 55 -5.64 -18.09 -5.05
C VAL A 55 -6.84 -18.17 -4.11
N ARG A 56 -6.71 -18.93 -3.01
CA ARG A 56 -7.80 -19.20 -2.06
C ARG A 56 -7.34 -19.14 -0.63
N LEU A 57 -8.26 -18.97 0.32
CA LEU A 57 -7.92 -19.09 1.73
C LEU A 57 -7.48 -20.53 2.05
N ALA A 58 -6.35 -20.66 2.74
CA ALA A 58 -5.89 -21.96 3.24
C ALA A 58 -6.84 -22.55 4.29
N LYS A 59 -7.53 -21.68 5.03
CA LYS A 59 -8.55 -22.02 6.03
C LYS A 59 -9.54 -20.87 6.19
N THR A 60 -10.73 -21.15 6.69
CA THR A 60 -11.67 -20.09 7.07
C THR A 60 -11.04 -19.20 8.14
N VAL A 61 -11.00 -17.88 7.88
CA VAL A 61 -10.51 -16.88 8.83
C VAL A 61 -11.66 -15.93 9.18
N LYS A 62 -11.92 -15.78 10.48
CA LYS A 62 -12.77 -14.71 11.02
C LYS A 62 -11.85 -13.57 11.46
N LEU A 63 -12.05 -12.41 10.85
CA LEU A 63 -11.29 -11.21 11.21
C LEU A 63 -11.93 -10.54 12.42
N GLY A 64 -11.07 -10.08 13.34
CA GLY A 64 -11.47 -9.21 14.44
C GLY A 64 -11.96 -7.85 13.95
N THR A 65 -12.53 -7.06 14.85
CA THR A 65 -12.96 -5.69 14.58
C THR A 65 -11.75 -4.79 14.43
N THR A 66 -11.72 -3.95 13.38
CA THR A 66 -10.63 -2.98 13.15
C THR A 66 -9.23 -3.60 13.26
N ALA A 67 -9.04 -4.80 12.70
CA ALA A 67 -7.84 -5.60 12.91
C ALA A 67 -7.12 -5.89 11.59
N ARG A 68 -5.79 -5.74 11.61
CA ARG A 68 -4.88 -6.29 10.58
C ARG A 68 -4.60 -7.75 10.91
N SER A 69 -4.78 -8.64 9.95
CA SER A 69 -4.44 -10.06 10.06
C SER A 69 -3.61 -10.50 8.87
N ILE A 70 -2.63 -11.37 9.12
CA ILE A 70 -1.87 -12.04 8.05
C ILE A 70 -2.58 -13.35 7.76
N VAL A 71 -3.09 -13.49 6.55
CA VAL A 71 -3.88 -14.63 6.11
C VAL A 71 -3.04 -15.50 5.19
N ARG A 72 -3.04 -16.81 5.45
CA ARG A 72 -2.41 -17.80 4.59
C ARG A 72 -3.33 -18.11 3.42
N MET A 73 -2.83 -17.96 2.20
CA MET A 73 -3.58 -18.21 0.98
C MET A 73 -2.90 -19.31 0.17
N LYS A 74 -3.65 -20.33 -0.20
CA LYS A 74 -3.22 -21.43 -1.07
C LYS A 74 -3.24 -20.96 -2.52
N VAL A 75 -2.18 -21.23 -3.26
CA VAL A 75 -1.98 -20.82 -4.65
C VAL A 75 -1.83 -22.05 -5.54
N ASP A 76 -2.55 -22.08 -6.66
CA ASP A 76 -2.35 -23.06 -7.73
C ASP A 76 -1.14 -22.67 -8.60
N ALA A 77 0.06 -22.76 -8.02
CA ALA A 77 1.34 -22.54 -8.70
C ALA A 77 2.42 -23.43 -8.06
N ALA A 78 3.51 -23.68 -8.79
CA ALA A 78 4.62 -24.45 -8.28
C ALA A 78 5.34 -23.73 -7.12
N ASP A 79 5.91 -24.49 -6.20
CA ASP A 79 6.77 -23.92 -5.17
C ASP A 79 7.99 -23.24 -5.82
N GLY A 80 8.34 -22.06 -5.31
CA GLY A 80 9.36 -21.19 -5.89
C GLY A 80 8.85 -20.19 -6.94
N THR A 81 7.60 -20.32 -7.42
CA THR A 81 7.00 -19.30 -8.29
C THR A 81 6.82 -17.98 -7.53
N THR A 82 7.31 -16.88 -8.09
CA THR A 82 7.17 -15.53 -7.54
C THR A 82 6.20 -14.72 -8.41
N GLY A 83 5.28 -13.98 -7.80
CA GLY A 83 4.32 -13.15 -8.53
C GLY A 83 3.73 -12.03 -7.68
N ILE A 84 3.03 -11.08 -8.32
CA ILE A 84 2.19 -10.13 -7.59
C ILE A 84 0.78 -10.72 -7.47
N PHE A 85 0.26 -10.69 -6.26
CA PHE A 85 -1.10 -11.08 -5.93
C PHE A 85 -1.94 -9.83 -5.73
N LEU A 86 -2.84 -9.58 -6.68
CA LEU A 86 -3.71 -8.41 -6.70
C LEU A 86 -5.10 -8.78 -6.17
N PRO A 87 -5.68 -7.95 -5.27
CA PRO A 87 -7.02 -8.18 -4.74
C PRO A 87 -8.07 -8.05 -5.83
N LYS A 88 -8.93 -9.06 -5.94
CA LYS A 88 -10.12 -8.97 -6.78
C LYS A 88 -11.15 -8.06 -6.11
N PRO A 89 -11.96 -7.30 -6.87
CA PRO A 89 -13.05 -6.52 -6.31
C PRO A 89 -13.97 -7.41 -5.47
N THR A 90 -14.08 -7.12 -4.18
CA THR A 90 -14.96 -7.88 -3.29
C THR A 90 -16.26 -7.11 -3.03
N PRO A 91 -17.40 -7.80 -2.84
CA PRO A 91 -18.64 -7.13 -2.46
C PRO A 91 -18.55 -6.48 -1.05
N LYS A 92 -17.60 -6.93 -0.23
CA LYS A 92 -17.36 -6.45 1.12
C LYS A 92 -16.32 -5.31 1.10
N ARG A 93 -16.77 -4.09 0.78
CA ARG A 93 -15.90 -2.90 0.68
C ARG A 93 -15.11 -2.57 1.96
N HIS A 94 -15.54 -3.08 3.11
CA HIS A 94 -14.86 -2.94 4.40
C HIS A 94 -13.72 -3.96 4.62
N LEU A 95 -13.49 -4.88 3.68
CA LEU A 95 -12.35 -5.79 3.70
C LEU A 95 -11.31 -5.31 2.69
N LEU A 96 -10.18 -4.85 3.20
CA LEU A 96 -9.07 -4.37 2.39
C LEU A 96 -7.99 -5.45 2.35
N LEU A 97 -7.68 -5.92 1.15
CA LEU A 97 -6.59 -6.85 0.90
C LEU A 97 -5.42 -6.06 0.29
N ALA A 98 -4.22 -6.24 0.83
CA ALA A 98 -3.05 -5.57 0.28
C ALA A 98 -2.55 -6.30 -0.99
N PRO A 99 -2.28 -5.57 -2.09
CA PRO A 99 -1.41 -6.08 -3.15
C PRO A 99 -0.11 -6.62 -2.54
N THR A 100 0.25 -7.85 -2.86
CA THR A 100 1.38 -8.54 -2.22
C THR A 100 2.29 -9.13 -3.27
N VAL A 101 3.60 -8.91 -3.17
CA VAL A 101 4.62 -9.65 -3.92
C VAL A 101 5.20 -10.70 -2.99
N ASP A 102 5.07 -11.98 -3.35
CA ASP A 102 5.57 -13.09 -2.53
C ASP A 102 5.99 -14.26 -3.41
N THR A 103 6.80 -15.16 -2.85
CA THR A 103 7.19 -16.43 -3.48
C THR A 103 6.39 -17.55 -2.85
N VAL A 104 5.77 -18.40 -3.67
CA VAL A 104 5.00 -19.56 -3.21
C VAL A 104 5.92 -20.54 -2.49
N ARG A 105 5.60 -20.83 -1.23
CA ARG A 105 6.28 -21.84 -0.41
C ARG A 105 5.25 -22.79 0.19
N ASP A 106 5.42 -24.09 -0.03
CA ASP A 106 4.46 -25.14 0.35
C ASP A 106 3.03 -24.90 -0.18
N GLY A 107 2.95 -24.34 -1.39
CA GLY A 107 1.73 -23.93 -2.08
C GLY A 107 1.01 -22.77 -1.41
N VAL A 108 1.67 -22.00 -0.52
CA VAL A 108 1.05 -20.94 0.29
C VAL A 108 1.81 -19.62 0.18
N ILE A 109 1.05 -18.52 0.20
CA ILE A 109 1.54 -17.15 0.38
C ILE A 109 0.90 -16.50 1.60
N ARG A 110 1.46 -15.38 2.06
CA ARG A 110 0.94 -14.63 3.21
C ARG A 110 0.47 -13.25 2.78
N VAL A 111 -0.82 -12.97 2.93
CA VAL A 111 -1.41 -11.70 2.52
C VAL A 111 -1.96 -10.94 3.71
N ALA A 112 -1.67 -9.65 3.77
CA ALA A 112 -2.22 -8.77 4.79
C ALA A 112 -3.67 -8.40 4.43
N VAL A 113 -4.57 -8.66 5.37
CA VAL A 113 -5.99 -8.32 5.26
C VAL A 113 -6.38 -7.43 6.42
N LEU A 114 -7.08 -6.34 6.13
CA LEU A 114 -7.59 -5.39 7.10
C LEU A 114 -9.12 -5.41 7.06
N ASN A 115 -9.73 -5.73 8.20
CA ASN A 115 -11.15 -5.47 8.41
C ASN A 115 -11.31 -4.07 8.99
N VAL A 116 -11.85 -3.15 8.20
CA VAL A 116 -12.11 -1.78 8.67
C VAL A 116 -13.45 -1.63 9.38
N GLU A 117 -14.28 -2.67 9.39
CA GLU A 117 -15.57 -2.60 10.08
C GLU A 117 -15.45 -2.91 11.58
N GLY A 118 -16.33 -2.28 12.37
CA GLY A 118 -16.48 -2.54 13.80
C GLY A 118 -17.16 -3.87 14.14
N ARG A 119 -17.38 -4.75 13.14
CA ARG A 119 -17.96 -6.07 13.32
C ARG A 119 -17.01 -7.17 12.84
N ARG A 120 -17.10 -8.35 13.47
CA ARG A 120 -16.32 -9.52 13.05
C ARG A 120 -16.82 -10.00 11.70
N GLU A 121 -15.89 -10.26 10.79
CA GLU A 121 -16.23 -10.63 9.42
C GLU A 121 -15.55 -11.93 9.00
N LYS A 122 -16.31 -12.82 8.33
CA LYS A 122 -15.75 -14.02 7.69
C LYS A 122 -15.23 -13.66 6.30
N LEU A 123 -13.95 -13.95 6.07
CA LEU A 123 -13.36 -13.79 4.74
C LEU A 123 -13.96 -14.80 3.75
N PRO A 124 -14.34 -14.36 2.54
CA PRO A 124 -14.91 -15.25 1.54
C PRO A 124 -13.82 -16.21 1.04
N ALA A 125 -14.15 -17.50 0.96
CA ALA A 125 -13.16 -18.56 0.71
C ALA A 125 -12.56 -18.57 -0.71
N ARG A 126 -13.14 -17.86 -1.67
CA ARG A 126 -12.84 -17.97 -3.10
C ARG A 126 -12.50 -16.62 -3.74
N ASP A 127 -11.65 -16.70 -4.75
CA ASP A 127 -11.36 -15.66 -5.75
C ASP A 127 -11.04 -14.29 -5.14
N LEU A 128 -10.23 -14.29 -4.09
CA LEU A 128 -9.82 -13.07 -3.40
C LEU A 128 -8.65 -12.37 -4.08
N LEU A 129 -7.78 -13.15 -4.72
CA LEU A 129 -6.58 -12.64 -5.37
C LEU A 129 -6.42 -13.26 -6.75
N GLU A 130 -5.78 -12.52 -7.63
CA GLU A 130 -5.25 -12.97 -8.91
C GLU A 130 -3.74 -12.81 -8.89
N MET A 131 -3.00 -13.83 -9.32
CA MET A 131 -1.58 -13.67 -9.59
C MET A 131 -1.43 -13.09 -11.01
N ASN A 132 -0.72 -11.99 -11.18
CA ASN A 132 -0.31 -11.53 -12.51
C ASN A 132 1.10 -12.04 -12.83
N GLY A 133 1.30 -12.49 -14.08
CA GLY A 133 2.61 -12.89 -14.60
C GLY A 133 3.44 -11.74 -15.15
N GLU A 134 2.95 -10.51 -15.04
CA GLU A 134 3.55 -9.31 -15.66
C GLU A 134 4.95 -8.97 -15.12
N LEU A 135 5.27 -9.38 -13.89
CA LEU A 135 6.59 -9.20 -13.28
C LEU A 135 7.51 -10.42 -13.39
N GLU A 136 7.20 -11.41 -14.25
CA GLU A 136 8.16 -12.49 -14.50
C GLU A 136 9.48 -11.89 -15.03
N ARG A 137 10.62 -12.32 -14.49
CA ARG A 137 11.93 -11.70 -14.81
C ARG A 137 12.19 -11.61 -16.31
N ALA A 138 11.76 -12.61 -17.08
CA ALA A 138 11.90 -12.62 -18.54
C ALA A 138 11.00 -11.56 -19.22
N HIS A 139 9.75 -11.42 -18.78
CA HIS A 139 8.82 -10.40 -19.28
C HIS A 139 9.25 -8.99 -18.88
N VAL A 140 9.66 -8.80 -17.63
CA VAL A 140 10.22 -7.52 -17.15
C VAL A 140 11.47 -7.19 -17.93
N ALA A 141 12.37 -8.13 -18.16
CA ALA A 141 13.54 -7.91 -18.99
C ALA A 141 13.17 -7.53 -20.43
N GLU A 142 12.16 -8.16 -21.04
CA GLU A 142 11.67 -7.81 -22.37
C GLU A 142 11.01 -6.41 -22.40
N TRP A 143 10.19 -6.11 -21.40
CA TRP A 143 9.54 -4.81 -21.26
C TRP A 143 10.56 -3.70 -21.02
N VAL A 144 11.51 -3.91 -20.10
CA VAL A 144 12.58 -2.94 -19.84
C VAL A 144 13.57 -2.88 -21.01
N ALA A 145 13.80 -3.95 -21.76
CA ALA A 145 14.58 -3.87 -23.00
C ALA A 145 13.90 -2.98 -24.07
N LYS A 146 12.57 -2.86 -24.03
CA LYS A 146 11.83 -1.85 -24.83
C LYS A 146 12.01 -0.44 -24.26
N LEU A 147 12.30 -0.30 -22.96
CA LEU A 147 12.65 0.96 -22.31
C LEU A 147 14.14 1.24 -22.50
N LYS A 148 14.53 1.76 -23.66
CA LYS A 148 15.95 2.04 -23.88
C LYS A 148 16.40 3.17 -22.97
N LYS A 149 17.55 2.95 -22.31
CA LYS A 149 18.24 3.94 -21.46
C LYS A 149 18.56 5.25 -22.19
N ASP A 150 18.65 5.20 -23.53
CA ASP A 150 18.98 6.32 -24.41
C ASP A 150 17.76 7.11 -24.90
N ASP A 151 16.53 6.61 -24.69
CA ASP A 151 15.30 7.26 -25.17
C ASP A 151 14.83 8.40 -24.24
N ALA A 152 15.41 8.51 -23.04
CA ALA A 152 15.07 9.50 -22.03
C ALA A 152 16.31 10.22 -21.50
N ALA A 153 16.18 11.52 -21.25
CA ALA A 153 17.26 12.34 -20.71
C ALA A 153 17.74 11.80 -19.35
N PRO A 154 19.05 11.90 -19.05
CA PRO A 154 19.56 11.54 -17.74
C PRO A 154 18.91 12.37 -16.63
N LEU A 155 18.69 11.76 -15.46
CA LEU A 155 18.20 12.47 -14.29
C LEU A 155 19.26 13.44 -13.79
N THR A 156 18.81 14.51 -13.15
CA THR A 156 19.67 15.56 -12.62
C THR A 156 20.66 15.07 -11.54
N ASN A 157 20.40 13.92 -10.89
CA ASN A 157 21.14 13.43 -9.73
C ASN A 157 21.42 11.91 -9.73
N GLU A 158 21.60 11.29 -10.90
CA GLU A 158 21.83 9.84 -11.06
C GLU A 158 22.99 9.28 -10.22
N ASP A 159 24.10 10.03 -10.14
CA ASP A 159 25.31 9.59 -9.44
C ASP A 159 25.15 9.53 -7.92
N SER A 160 24.12 10.19 -7.38
CA SER A 160 23.82 10.23 -5.94
C SER A 160 22.75 9.22 -5.51
N LEU A 161 22.22 8.42 -6.44
CA LEU A 161 21.17 7.46 -6.14
C LEU A 161 21.72 6.29 -5.31
N ASP A 162 21.29 6.20 -4.05
CA ASP A 162 21.52 5.04 -3.20
C ASP A 162 20.47 3.97 -3.50
N ILE A 163 20.83 3.01 -4.36
CA ILE A 163 19.95 1.90 -4.78
C ILE A 163 20.29 0.62 -3.99
N GLY A 164 21.14 0.72 -2.95
CA GLY A 164 21.58 -0.42 -2.16
C GLY A 164 22.46 -1.41 -2.92
N GLU A 165 22.66 -2.60 -2.34
CA GLU A 165 23.44 -3.69 -2.95
C GLU A 165 22.60 -4.47 -3.98
N ILE A 166 22.70 -4.06 -5.25
CA ILE A 166 22.08 -4.75 -6.39
C ILE A 166 23.13 -5.08 -7.46
N ARG A 167 22.82 -6.06 -8.33
CA ARG A 167 23.73 -6.39 -9.44
C ARG A 167 23.78 -5.24 -10.44
N LEU A 168 24.92 -5.07 -11.13
CA LEU A 168 25.12 -4.01 -12.12
C LEU A 168 24.05 -4.01 -13.22
N GLU A 169 23.70 -5.21 -13.70
CA GLU A 169 22.62 -5.44 -14.66
C GLU A 169 21.24 -4.99 -14.15
N GLU A 170 20.94 -5.17 -12.87
CA GLU A 170 19.68 -4.72 -12.25
C GLU A 170 19.68 -3.20 -12.00
N ARG A 171 20.85 -2.62 -11.73
CA ARG A 171 21.03 -1.18 -11.55
C ARG A 171 20.70 -0.41 -12.82
N ASP A 172 21.14 -0.89 -13.97
CA ASP A 172 20.85 -0.26 -15.25
C ASP A 172 19.34 -0.27 -15.57
N LEU A 173 18.63 -1.33 -15.21
CA LEU A 173 17.17 -1.42 -15.38
C LEU A 173 16.45 -0.37 -14.51
N VAL A 174 16.87 -0.22 -13.25
CA VAL A 174 16.29 0.76 -12.33
C VAL A 174 16.53 2.17 -12.84
N VAL A 175 17.75 2.49 -13.30
CA VAL A 175 18.07 3.81 -13.86
C VAL A 175 17.25 4.09 -15.11
N ALA A 176 17.11 3.12 -16.03
CA ALA A 176 16.28 3.28 -17.23
C ALA A 176 14.81 3.58 -16.88
N LEU A 177 14.26 2.89 -15.87
CA LEU A 177 12.91 3.15 -15.38
C LEU A 177 12.79 4.56 -14.78
N LEU A 178 13.74 4.96 -13.92
CA LEU A 178 13.70 6.28 -13.29
C LEU A 178 13.80 7.40 -14.33
N ARG A 179 14.61 7.24 -15.39
CA ARG A 179 14.68 8.19 -16.53
C ARG A 179 13.33 8.32 -17.23
N GLN A 180 12.64 7.21 -17.48
CA GLN A 180 11.34 7.24 -18.16
C GLN A 180 10.27 7.97 -17.33
N TYR A 181 10.29 7.80 -16.02
CA TYR A 181 9.38 8.47 -15.08
C TYR A 181 10.01 9.71 -14.42
N ALA A 182 11.01 10.32 -15.06
CA ALA A 182 11.72 11.49 -14.55
C ALA A 182 10.75 12.62 -14.18
N ASN A 183 9.67 12.79 -14.93
CA ASN A 183 8.63 13.79 -14.66
C ASN A 183 7.92 13.65 -13.31
N ILE A 184 7.89 12.45 -12.72
CA ILE A 184 7.30 12.14 -11.41
C ILE A 184 8.38 12.08 -10.33
N VAL A 185 9.56 11.53 -10.66
CA VAL A 185 10.64 11.25 -9.71
C VAL A 185 11.49 12.48 -9.45
N GLU A 186 11.77 13.29 -10.47
CA GLU A 186 12.60 14.48 -10.30
C GLU A 186 11.89 15.52 -9.43
N LYS A 187 12.63 16.02 -8.46
CA LYS A 187 12.18 17.10 -7.60
C LYS A 187 12.08 18.38 -8.44
N LYS A 188 10.87 18.72 -8.88
CA LYS A 188 10.60 20.02 -9.50
C LYS A 188 10.78 21.11 -8.44
N LYS A 189 11.41 22.21 -8.84
CA LYS A 189 11.38 23.47 -8.08
C LYS A 189 9.97 24.05 -8.25
N GLY A 190 9.40 24.63 -7.19
CA GLY A 190 7.99 24.99 -7.17
C GLY A 190 7.13 24.00 -6.40
N CYS A 191 5.85 24.37 -6.24
CA CYS A 191 4.83 23.43 -5.81
C CYS A 191 4.92 22.16 -6.68
N PRO A 192 4.88 20.93 -6.11
CA PRO A 192 4.64 19.75 -6.94
C PRO A 192 3.43 20.05 -7.83
N PRO A 193 3.43 19.63 -9.11
CA PRO A 193 2.38 20.01 -10.04
C PRO A 193 1.07 19.80 -9.31
N LEU A 194 0.32 20.89 -9.07
CA LEU A 194 -1.03 20.88 -8.49
C LEU A 194 -1.63 19.60 -9.01
N ALA A 195 -1.77 18.59 -8.15
CA ALA A 195 -2.21 17.29 -8.62
C ALA A 195 -3.47 17.64 -9.40
N GLN A 196 -3.48 17.43 -10.73
CA GLN A 196 -4.54 17.87 -11.64
C GLN A 196 -5.78 17.03 -11.35
N THR A 197 -6.26 17.19 -10.14
CA THR A 197 -7.25 16.40 -9.47
C THR A 197 -8.30 17.42 -9.12
N GLU A 198 -9.52 17.14 -9.54
CA GLU A 198 -10.67 17.99 -9.28
C GLU A 198 -11.07 17.99 -7.80
N VAL A 199 -10.30 17.31 -6.95
CA VAL A 199 -10.57 17.15 -5.52
C VAL A 199 -9.91 18.29 -4.74
N VAL A 200 -10.74 19.19 -4.25
CA VAL A 200 -10.34 20.29 -3.36
C VAL A 200 -10.52 19.85 -1.90
N HIS A 201 -9.52 20.10 -1.05
CA HIS A 201 -9.66 19.87 0.38
C HIS A 201 -10.47 21.01 1.02
N HIS A 202 -11.70 20.70 1.44
CA HIS A 202 -12.56 21.65 2.14
C HIS A 202 -12.45 21.48 3.67
N ILE A 203 -12.09 22.56 4.37
CA ILE A 203 -12.03 22.58 5.84
C ILE A 203 -13.39 23.05 6.38
N ASN A 204 -14.16 22.13 6.96
CA ASN A 204 -15.46 22.46 7.53
C ASN A 204 -15.30 22.95 8.99
N THR A 205 -15.55 24.24 9.23
CA THR A 205 -15.55 24.84 10.58
C THR A 205 -16.95 25.00 11.18
N GLY A 206 -18.00 24.52 10.51
CA GLY A 206 -19.39 24.73 10.91
C GLY A 206 -19.72 26.21 11.06
N ASP A 207 -20.42 26.57 12.15
CA ASP A 207 -20.82 27.94 12.48
C ASP A 207 -19.78 28.71 13.32
N ALA A 208 -18.53 28.25 13.35
CA ALA A 208 -17.49 28.90 14.15
C ALA A 208 -17.13 30.29 13.61
N ALA A 209 -17.07 31.28 14.50
CA ALA A 209 -16.61 32.62 14.17
C ALA A 209 -15.12 32.64 13.78
N PRO A 210 -14.67 33.56 12.92
CA PRO A 210 -13.28 33.67 12.53
C PRO A 210 -12.33 33.87 13.72
N ILE A 211 -11.20 33.14 13.68
CA ILE A 211 -10.17 33.22 14.70
C ILE A 211 -8.97 33.99 14.13
N MET A 212 -8.70 35.17 14.68
CA MET A 212 -7.51 35.98 14.37
C MET A 212 -6.55 35.96 15.55
N MET A 213 -5.50 35.13 15.46
CA MET A 213 -4.46 35.04 16.47
C MET A 213 -3.33 36.03 16.20
N ARG A 214 -2.73 36.55 17.28
CA ARG A 214 -1.58 37.46 17.18
C ARG A 214 -0.32 36.72 16.71
N ARG A 215 0.46 37.34 15.82
CA ARG A 215 1.81 36.90 15.44
C ARG A 215 2.69 36.73 16.69
N ARG A 216 3.39 35.60 16.78
CA ARG A 216 4.38 35.34 17.85
C ARG A 216 5.64 36.17 17.64
N ARG A 217 6.31 36.52 18.74
CA ARG A 217 7.61 37.20 18.69
C ARG A 217 8.69 36.16 18.39
N HIS A 218 9.48 36.42 17.35
CA HIS A 218 10.63 35.60 16.95
C HIS A 218 11.90 36.46 16.98
N ALA A 219 13.05 35.83 17.19
CA ALA A 219 14.34 36.52 17.10
C ALA A 219 14.55 37.10 15.68
N VAL A 220 15.42 38.10 15.54
CA VAL A 220 15.69 38.73 14.23
C VAL A 220 16.18 37.69 13.21
N SER A 221 17.07 36.78 13.61
CA SER A 221 17.55 35.69 12.76
C SER A 221 16.44 34.71 12.35
N GLU A 222 15.43 34.52 13.19
CA GLU A 222 14.29 33.65 12.93
C GLU A 222 13.28 34.33 11.99
N ASN A 223 13.06 35.63 12.13
CA ASN A 223 12.23 36.40 11.19
C ASN A 223 12.80 36.33 9.78
N ALA A 224 14.11 36.46 9.61
CA ALA A 224 14.75 36.33 8.29
C ALA A 224 14.49 34.96 7.63
N ILE A 225 14.41 33.89 8.43
CA ILE A 225 14.07 32.55 7.93
C ILE A 225 12.58 32.48 7.54
N ILE A 226 11.70 33.05 8.37
CA ILE A 226 10.25 33.11 8.12
C ILE A 226 9.97 33.87 6.82
N ASP A 227 10.56 35.06 6.67
CA ASP A 227 10.31 35.92 5.52
C ASP A 227 10.79 35.25 4.23
N LYS A 228 11.99 34.64 4.26
CA LYS A 228 12.49 33.86 3.13
C LYS A 228 11.57 32.70 2.74
N GLU A 229 11.09 31.91 3.70
CA GLU A 229 10.20 30.79 3.40
C GLU A 229 8.85 31.26 2.84
N VAL A 230 8.33 32.39 3.33
CA VAL A 230 7.11 33.01 2.80
C VAL A 230 7.33 33.47 1.36
N ASP A 231 8.44 34.13 1.06
CA ASP A 231 8.78 34.54 -0.31
C ASP A 231 8.91 33.34 -1.25
N ASP A 232 9.60 32.27 -0.81
CA ASP A 232 9.73 31.04 -1.58
C ASP A 232 8.34 30.40 -1.84
N MET A 233 7.45 30.34 -0.84
CA MET A 233 6.08 29.81 -1.00
C MET A 233 5.19 30.67 -1.91
N LEU A 234 5.36 31.99 -1.90
CA LEU A 234 4.67 32.93 -2.79
C LEU A 234 5.15 32.74 -4.24
N GLN A 235 6.47 32.63 -4.45
CA GLN A 235 7.05 32.34 -5.77
C GLN A 235 6.61 30.99 -6.31
N ASP A 236 6.52 29.98 -5.43
CA ASP A 236 6.12 28.63 -5.77
C ASP A 236 4.59 28.46 -5.97
N GLY A 237 3.80 29.51 -5.68
CA GLY A 237 2.33 29.50 -5.80
C GLY A 237 1.63 28.61 -4.76
N VAL A 238 2.31 28.26 -3.67
CA VAL A 238 1.77 27.46 -2.55
C VAL A 238 0.91 28.33 -1.63
N SER A 239 1.26 29.61 -1.50
CA SER A 239 0.52 30.60 -0.73
C SER A 239 0.23 31.83 -1.58
N GLU A 240 -0.79 32.58 -1.18
CA GLU A 240 -1.15 33.88 -1.76
C GLU A 240 -1.38 34.91 -0.65
N GLU A 241 -1.36 36.19 -1.01
CA GLU A 241 -1.71 37.26 -0.07
C GLU A 241 -3.21 37.21 0.26
N GLY A 242 -3.52 36.85 1.50
CA GLY A 242 -4.89 36.80 2.00
C GLY A 242 -5.27 38.01 2.84
N SER A 243 -6.50 38.52 2.67
CA SER A 243 -7.11 39.56 3.53
C SER A 243 -8.19 38.99 4.46
N GLY A 244 -8.05 37.71 4.84
CA GLY A 244 -9.06 36.97 5.59
C GLY A 244 -9.18 37.36 7.07
N ALA A 245 -10.36 37.15 7.65
CA ALA A 245 -10.62 37.31 9.09
C ALA A 245 -10.03 36.18 9.96
N TRP A 246 -9.39 35.20 9.32
CA TRP A 246 -8.70 34.08 9.97
C TRP A 246 -7.20 34.29 9.89
N GLY A 247 -6.50 34.11 11.00
CA GLY A 247 -5.04 34.26 11.05
C GLY A 247 -4.42 33.45 12.17
N PHE A 248 -3.33 32.75 11.85
CA PHE A 248 -2.64 31.83 12.74
C PHE A 248 -1.14 32.14 12.78
N PRO A 249 -0.48 32.02 13.94
CA PRO A 249 0.93 32.39 14.04
C PRO A 249 1.84 31.31 13.46
N VAL A 250 2.93 31.75 12.84
CA VAL A 250 4.05 30.88 12.45
C VAL A 250 4.87 30.47 13.68
N VAL A 251 5.30 29.22 13.70
CA VAL A 251 6.15 28.59 14.71
C VAL A 251 7.32 27.91 13.99
N LEU A 252 8.54 28.15 14.48
CA LEU A 252 9.73 27.50 14.00
C LEU A 252 10.09 26.31 14.89
N VAL A 253 10.26 25.13 14.31
CA VAL A 253 10.61 23.90 15.04
C VAL A 253 11.98 23.40 14.61
N ARG A 254 12.92 23.30 15.56
CA ARG A 254 14.26 22.76 15.29
C ARG A 254 14.21 21.24 15.19
N LYS A 255 14.76 20.70 14.10
CA LYS A 255 14.98 19.27 13.90
C LYS A 255 16.27 18.82 14.59
N LYS A 256 16.41 17.50 14.72
CA LYS A 256 17.62 16.85 15.27
C LYS A 256 18.88 17.11 14.43
N ASP A 257 18.71 17.30 13.13
CA ASP A 257 19.78 17.62 12.17
C ASP A 257 20.22 19.10 12.22
N GLY A 258 19.64 19.91 13.11
CA GLY A 258 19.91 21.34 13.23
C GLY A 258 19.12 22.23 12.27
N SER A 259 18.41 21.66 11.29
CA SER A 259 17.54 22.43 10.39
C SER A 259 16.26 22.89 11.10
N VAL A 260 15.63 23.94 10.57
CA VAL A 260 14.38 24.50 11.11
C VAL A 260 13.22 24.13 10.19
N ARG A 261 12.06 23.81 10.77
CA ARG A 261 10.79 23.66 10.04
C ARG A 261 9.94 24.90 10.24
N PHE A 262 9.50 25.49 9.14
CA PHE A 262 8.41 26.45 9.12
C PHE A 262 7.09 25.71 9.38
N CYS A 263 6.34 26.10 10.42
CA CYS A 263 5.06 25.50 10.78
C CYS A 263 4.04 26.58 11.09
N ILE A 264 2.77 26.35 10.76
CA ILE A 264 1.67 27.22 11.16
C ILE A 264 0.91 26.56 12.31
N ASP A 265 0.67 27.30 13.39
CA ASP A 265 -0.04 26.79 14.56
C ASP A 265 -1.56 26.79 14.34
N TYR A 266 -2.05 25.70 13.75
CA TYR A 266 -3.47 25.47 13.53
C TYR A 266 -4.20 24.84 14.74
N CYS A 267 -3.63 24.86 15.96
CA CYS A 267 -4.28 24.22 17.10
C CYS A 267 -5.69 24.77 17.37
N ALA A 268 -5.88 26.09 17.25
CA ALA A 268 -7.19 26.73 17.40
C ALA A 268 -8.15 26.36 16.25
N LEU A 269 -7.66 26.33 15.00
CA LEU A 269 -8.46 25.89 13.84
C LEU A 269 -8.91 24.44 14.00
N ASN A 270 -7.99 23.55 14.37
CA ASN A 270 -8.24 22.12 14.55
C ASN A 270 -9.25 21.83 15.67
N ALA A 271 -9.38 22.72 16.66
CA ALA A 271 -10.36 22.59 17.73
C ALA A 271 -11.79 22.87 17.27
N VAL A 272 -11.97 23.78 16.30
CA VAL A 272 -13.28 24.14 15.73
C VAL A 272 -13.61 23.39 14.45
N THR A 273 -12.62 22.75 13.83
CA THR A 273 -12.82 21.97 12.60
C THR A 273 -13.65 20.72 12.90
N VAL A 274 -14.74 20.54 12.14
CA VAL A 274 -15.54 19.33 12.14
C VAL A 274 -14.67 18.19 11.63
N LYS A 275 -14.40 17.21 12.50
CA LYS A 275 -13.58 16.06 12.14
C LYS A 275 -14.30 15.23 11.11
N ASP A 276 -13.78 15.25 9.89
CA ASP A 276 -14.21 14.33 8.87
C ASP A 276 -13.83 12.89 9.28
N VAL A 277 -14.75 11.95 9.09
CA VAL A 277 -14.54 10.53 9.40
C VAL A 277 -13.86 9.88 8.20
N TRP A 278 -12.67 10.35 7.88
CA TRP A 278 -11.76 9.63 7.02
C TRP A 278 -10.95 8.68 7.90
N MET A 279 -11.01 7.39 7.60
CA MET A 279 -10.56 6.37 8.54
C MET A 279 -9.04 6.34 8.71
N LYS A 280 -8.55 7.01 9.74
CA LYS A 280 -7.27 6.71 10.42
C LYS A 280 -7.51 6.47 11.91
N ARG A 281 -8.35 5.47 12.26
CA ARG A 281 -8.52 5.08 13.67
C ARG A 281 -7.49 4.01 14.06
N TRP A 282 -6.24 4.43 14.28
CA TRP A 282 -5.30 3.71 15.14
C TRP A 282 -5.30 4.39 16.51
N ARG A 283 -6.06 3.84 17.46
CA ARG A 283 -5.89 4.15 18.88
C ARG A 283 -5.17 2.97 19.51
N LEU A 284 -3.84 3.04 19.61
CA LEU A 284 -3.10 2.20 20.55
C LEU A 284 -3.50 2.67 21.95
N SER A 285 -4.42 1.97 22.60
CA SER A 285 -4.53 2.03 24.05
C SER A 285 -3.45 1.13 24.62
N MET A 286 -2.33 1.72 25.05
CA MET A 286 -1.47 1.06 26.03
C MET A 286 -2.24 1.02 27.35
N THR A 287 -2.86 -0.11 27.66
CA THR A 287 -3.19 -0.45 29.05
C THR A 287 -1.87 -0.73 29.75
N ARG A 288 -1.50 0.13 30.70
CA ARG A 288 -0.46 -0.18 31.69
C ARG A 288 -0.83 -1.51 32.34
N GLY A 289 0.09 -2.47 32.28
CA GLY A 289 -0.05 -3.73 32.99
C GLY A 289 -0.05 -3.46 34.48
N ASP A 290 -1.12 -3.88 35.14
CA ASP A 290 -1.10 -4.12 36.57
C ASP A 290 -0.07 -5.22 36.84
N SER A 291 0.86 -4.90 37.72
CA SER A 291 1.90 -5.79 38.19
C SER A 291 1.26 -6.75 39.19
N LEU A 292 1.42 -8.05 38.92
CA LEU A 292 1.30 -9.09 39.92
C LEU A 292 2.37 -8.85 41.00
N ALA A 293 1.92 -8.73 42.24
CA ALA A 293 2.65 -9.09 43.46
C ALA A 293 1.67 -9.86 44.35
#